data_AF-A0A899FZG5-F1
#
_entry.id   AF-A0A899FZG5-F1
#
_cell.length_a   1.000
_cell.length_b   1.000
_cell.length_c   1.000
_cell.angle_alpha   90.00
_cell.angle_beta   90.00
_cell.angle_gamma   90.00
#
_symmetry.space_group_name_H-M   'P 1'
#
loop_
_entity.id
_entity.type
_entity.pdbx_description
1 polymer ?
#
loop_
_entity_poly.entity_id
_entity_poly.type
_entity_poly.pdbx_seq_one_letter_code
_entity_poly.pdbx_strand_id
1 'polypeptide(L)'
;MHYNSTLYRYIHSKHHQLYVPYAFGALYNHPVEGLLMDIIGAGLAFQLSGLGVMGGCIFFCFSTLKTVDDHCGYVFPYDPLQRLFDNNSKYHYLHHQPYGR
;
A
#
# COMPACT_ATOMS: atom_id res chain seq x y z
N MET A 1 -8.28 7.13 -3.39
CA MET A 1 -8.70 8.43 -2.82
C MET A 1 -8.37 9.63 -3.71
N HIS A 2 -7.43 9.51 -4.66
CA HIS A 2 -7.00 10.57 -5.58
C HIS A 2 -8.07 11.20 -6.48
N TYR A 3 -9.12 10.46 -6.85
CA TYR A 3 -10.20 11.00 -7.68
C TYR A 3 -11.17 11.93 -6.92
N ASN A 4 -11.23 11.81 -5.60
CA ASN A 4 -12.10 12.66 -4.77
C ASN A 4 -11.24 13.66 -4.00
N SER A 5 -11.35 14.94 -4.37
CA SER A 5 -10.52 16.02 -3.80
C SER A 5 -10.68 16.17 -2.28
N THR A 6 -11.88 15.91 -1.74
CA THR A 6 -12.14 15.97 -0.29
C THR A 6 -11.43 14.83 0.43
N LEU A 7 -11.62 13.59 -0.02
CA LEU A 7 -10.97 12.42 0.60
C LEU A 7 -9.44 12.52 0.47
N TYR A 8 -8.94 13.00 -0.67
CA TYR A 8 -7.52 13.27 -0.83
C TYR A 8 -7.03 14.30 0.20
N ARG A 9 -7.65 15.49 0.24
CA ARG A 9 -7.17 16.62 1.07
C ARG A 9 -7.21 16.34 2.57
N TYR A 10 -8.21 15.61 3.06
CA TYR A 10 -8.43 15.45 4.50
C TYR A 10 -7.92 14.13 5.07
N ILE A 11 -7.81 13.09 4.23
CA ILE A 11 -7.46 11.74 4.68
C ILE A 11 -6.12 11.35 4.04
N HIS A 12 -6.10 11.17 2.72
CA HIS A 12 -4.97 10.56 2.03
C HIS A 12 -3.73 11.47 1.94
N SER A 13 -3.88 12.79 2.07
CA SER A 13 -2.76 13.74 1.96
C SER A 13 -1.69 13.50 3.01
N LYS A 14 -2.03 12.93 4.18
CA LYS A 14 -1.05 12.54 5.20
C LYS A 14 -0.08 11.49 4.68
N HIS A 15 -0.58 10.49 3.96
CA HIS A 15 0.24 9.48 3.30
C HIS A 15 1.18 10.10 2.25
N HIS A 16 0.70 11.10 1.51
CA HIS A 16 1.51 11.84 0.54
C HIS A 16 2.46 12.88 1.13
N GLN A 17 2.52 13.07 2.46
CA GLN A 17 3.57 13.91 3.06
C GLN A 17 4.97 13.30 2.89
N LEU A 18 5.03 11.98 2.68
CA LEU A 18 6.25 11.25 2.38
C LEU A 18 6.52 11.30 0.87
N TYR A 19 7.26 12.32 0.43
CA TYR A 19 7.65 12.48 -0.98
C TYR A 19 8.67 11.45 -1.45
N VAL A 20 9.46 10.92 -0.52
CA VAL A 20 10.36 9.79 -0.75
C VAL A 20 9.69 8.57 -0.13
N PRO A 21 9.38 7.53 -0.92
CA PRO A 21 8.78 6.33 -0.37
C PRO A 21 9.80 5.63 0.52
N TYR A 22 9.40 5.39 1.77
CA TYR A 22 10.11 4.52 2.69
C TYR A 22 9.22 3.31 2.98
N ALA A 23 9.81 2.11 3.02
CA ALA A 23 9.03 0.89 3.27
C ALA A 23 8.21 0.97 4.57
N PHE A 24 8.79 1.50 5.65
CA PHE A 24 8.08 1.70 6.92
C PHE A 24 7.04 2.84 6.85
N GLY A 25 7.17 3.75 5.88
CA GLY A 25 6.24 4.85 5.63
C GLY A 25 5.00 4.43 4.84
N ALA A 26 4.94 3.19 4.33
CA ALA A 26 3.79 2.69 3.58
C ALA A 26 2.47 2.79 4.38
N LEU A 27 2.54 2.64 5.70
CA LEU A 27 1.40 2.74 6.62
C LEU A 27 1.34 4.08 7.36
N TYR A 28 2.14 5.07 6.94
CA TYR A 28 2.02 6.43 7.46
C TYR A 28 0.78 7.10 6.87
N ASN A 29 -0.39 6.73 7.35
CA ASN A 29 -1.67 7.21 6.83
C ASN A 29 -2.50 7.90 7.93
N HIS A 30 -3.62 8.51 7.53
CA HIS A 30 -4.54 9.10 8.48
C HIS A 30 -5.16 7.99 9.35
N PRO A 31 -5.38 8.17 10.68
CA PRO A 31 -5.92 7.09 11.53
C PRO A 31 -7.23 6.47 11.03
N VAL A 32 -8.11 7.29 10.45
CA VAL A 32 -9.35 6.82 9.80
C VAL A 32 -9.07 5.96 8.55
N GLU A 33 -8.07 6.33 7.77
CA GLU A 33 -7.63 5.54 6.60
C GLU A 33 -7.10 4.19 7.06
N GLY A 34 -6.17 4.18 8.02
CA GLY A 34 -5.61 2.94 8.55
C GLY A 34 -6.66 2.04 9.22
N LEU A 35 -7.61 2.62 9.97
CA LEU A 35 -8.69 1.83 10.57
C LEU A 35 -9.59 1.18 9.50
N LEU A 36 -10.05 1.97 8.52
CA LEU A 36 -11.02 1.47 7.54
C LEU A 36 -10.36 0.55 6.51
N MET A 37 -9.19 0.92 5.98
CA MET A 37 -8.53 0.20 4.89
C MET A 37 -7.63 -0.91 5.44
N ASP A 38 -6.75 -0.61 6.39
CA ASP A 38 -5.72 -1.57 6.83
C ASP A 38 -6.27 -2.58 7.84
N ILE A 39 -7.17 -2.18 8.73
CA ILE A 39 -7.71 -3.06 9.78
C ILE A 39 -9.02 -3.71 9.32
N ILE A 40 -10.06 -2.91 9.08
CA ILE A 40 -11.38 -3.42 8.73
C ILE A 40 -11.34 -4.06 7.34
N GLY A 41 -10.70 -3.41 6.37
CA GLY A 41 -10.52 -3.95 5.02
C GLY A 41 -9.77 -5.28 5.02
N ALA A 42 -8.63 -5.38 5.73
CA ALA A 42 -7.90 -6.63 5.86
C ALA A 42 -8.71 -7.73 6.56
N GLY A 43 -9.39 -7.38 7.67
CA GLY A 43 -10.23 -8.33 8.41
C GLY A 43 -11.37 -8.88 7.56
N LEU A 44 -12.06 -8.02 6.80
CA LEU A 44 -13.10 -8.43 5.87
C LEU A 44 -12.53 -9.26 4.71
N ALA A 45 -11.38 -8.88 4.15
CA ALA A 45 -10.73 -9.66 3.09
C ALA A 45 -10.41 -11.08 3.56
N PHE A 46 -9.84 -11.23 4.76
CA PHE A 46 -9.60 -12.55 5.35
C PHE A 46 -10.90 -13.32 5.59
N GLN A 47 -11.89 -12.71 6.24
CA GLN A 47 -13.16 -13.37 6.54
C GLN A 47 -13.91 -13.83 5.29
N LEU A 48 -13.91 -13.02 4.23
CA LEU A 48 -14.59 -13.31 2.97
C LEU A 48 -13.80 -14.26 2.07
N SER A 49 -12.48 -14.35 2.23
CA SER A 49 -11.64 -15.27 1.45
C SER A 49 -11.90 -16.75 1.73
N GLY A 50 -12.48 -17.08 2.90
CA GLY A 50 -12.67 -18.46 3.36
C GLY A 50 -11.36 -19.20 3.68
N LEU A 51 -10.23 -18.49 3.73
CA LEU A 51 -8.94 -19.07 4.08
C LEU A 51 -8.90 -19.51 5.55
N GLY A 52 -8.35 -20.69 5.80
CA GLY A 52 -7.94 -21.07 7.16
C GLY A 52 -6.77 -20.21 7.67
N VAL A 53 -6.45 -20.31 8.96
CA VAL A 53 -5.39 -19.50 9.62
C VAL A 53 -4.06 -19.54 8.85
N MET A 54 -3.60 -20.71 8.43
CA MET A 54 -2.35 -20.86 7.68
C MET A 54 -2.40 -20.13 6.32
N GLY A 55 -3.51 -20.27 5.59
CA GLY A 55 -3.71 -19.58 4.32
C GLY A 55 -3.76 -18.06 4.49
N GLY A 56 -4.41 -17.60 5.56
CA GLY A 56 -4.42 -16.19 5.96
C GLY A 56 -3.02 -15.67 6.28
N CYS A 57 -2.23 -16.40 7.06
CA CYS A 57 -0.85 -16.03 7.36
C CYS A 57 -0.01 -15.88 6.08
N ILE A 58 -0.10 -16.85 5.16
CA ILE A 58 0.62 -16.77 3.88
C ILE A 58 0.17 -15.55 3.08
N PHE A 59 -1.15 -15.33 2.99
CA PHE A 59 -1.72 -14.19 2.27
C PHE A 59 -1.25 -12.85 2.85
N PHE A 60 -1.28 -12.69 4.18
CA PHE A 60 -0.85 -11.44 4.82
C PHE A 60 0.67 -11.24 4.78
N CYS A 61 1.46 -12.31 4.85
CA CYS A 61 2.90 -12.23 4.61
C CYS A 61 3.20 -11.73 3.20
N PHE A 62 2.52 -12.29 2.18
CA PHE A 62 2.65 -11.84 0.81
C PHE A 62 2.22 -10.37 0.64
N SER A 63 1.07 -9.99 1.18
CA SER A 63 0.57 -8.61 1.16
C SER A 63 1.53 -7.61 1.81
N THR A 64 2.14 -8.00 2.93
CA THR A 64 3.14 -7.20 3.63
C THR A 64 4.42 -7.06 2.80
N LEU A 65 4.93 -8.17 2.23
CA LEU A 65 6.10 -8.14 1.34
C LEU A 65 5.86 -7.21 0.15
N LYS A 66 4.68 -7.29 -0.46
CA LYS A 66 4.31 -6.42 -1.58
C LYS A 66 4.24 -4.96 -1.19
N THR A 67 3.61 -4.64 -0.05
CA THR A 67 3.55 -3.28 0.48
C THR A 67 4.94 -2.69 0.70
N VAL A 68 5.87 -3.51 1.23
CA VAL A 68 7.28 -3.13 1.43
C VAL A 68 7.98 -2.90 0.09
N ASP A 69 7.87 -3.84 -0.86
CA ASP A 69 8.48 -3.72 -2.20
C ASP A 69 8.02 -2.43 -2.90
N ASP A 70 6.72 -2.13 -2.85
CA ASP A 70 6.13 -0.95 -3.47
C ASP A 70 6.64 0.36 -2.88
N HIS A 71 7.03 0.38 -1.60
CA HIS A 71 7.46 1.61 -0.93
C HIS A 71 8.96 1.63 -0.60
N CYS A 72 9.73 0.63 -1.00
CA CYS A 72 11.14 0.54 -0.61
C CYS A 72 12.07 1.51 -1.35
N GLY A 73 11.62 2.04 -2.50
CA GLY A 73 12.41 2.91 -3.37
C GLY A 73 13.47 2.20 -4.22
N TYR A 74 13.55 0.86 -4.14
CA TYR A 74 14.49 0.05 -4.90
C TYR A 74 13.81 -0.64 -6.08
N VAL A 75 14.55 -0.75 -7.19
CA VAL A 75 14.13 -1.53 -8.37
C VAL A 75 15.19 -2.58 -8.63
N PHE A 76 14.92 -3.82 -8.23
CA PHE A 76 15.88 -4.91 -8.41
C PHE A 76 15.73 -5.57 -9.79
N PRO A 77 16.83 -5.96 -10.47
CA PRO A 77 16.78 -6.48 -11.85
C PRO A 77 15.88 -7.71 -12.05
N TYR A 78 15.65 -8.51 -11.02
CA TYR A 78 14.90 -9.77 -11.06
C TYR A 78 13.77 -9.84 -10.04
N ASP A 79 13.25 -8.69 -9.60
CA ASP A 79 12.15 -8.69 -8.65
C ASP A 79 10.87 -9.30 -9.27
N PRO A 80 10.38 -10.44 -8.76
CA PRO A 80 9.18 -11.06 -9.31
C PRO A 80 7.93 -10.22 -9.02
N LEU A 81 7.88 -9.48 -7.91
CA LEU A 81 6.73 -8.64 -7.55
C LEU A 81 6.64 -7.46 -8.52
N GLN A 82 7.75 -6.78 -8.78
CA GLN A 82 7.74 -5.64 -9.72
C GLN A 82 7.51 -6.04 -11.19
N ARG A 83 7.76 -7.31 -11.55
CA ARG A 83 7.47 -7.86 -12.89
C ARG A 83 6.03 -8.33 -13.06
N LEU A 84 5.41 -8.83 -11.98
CA LEU A 84 4.04 -9.33 -12.00
C LEU A 84 3.00 -8.24 -11.75
N PHE A 85 3.40 -7.14 -11.09
CA PHE A 85 2.50 -6.08 -10.68
C PHE A 85 3.00 -4.70 -11.12
N ASP A 86 2.11 -3.95 -11.77
CA ASP A 86 2.43 -2.61 -12.27
C ASP A 86 2.54 -1.55 -11.16
N ASN A 87 1.87 -1.76 -10.03
CA ASN A 87 1.92 -0.88 -8.85
C ASN A 87 3.22 -1.09 -8.04
N ASN A 88 4.37 -1.05 -8.71
CA ASN A 88 5.68 -1.32 -8.13
C ASN A 88 6.34 -0.08 -7.50
N SER A 89 7.60 -0.23 -7.07
CA SER A 89 8.36 0.85 -6.44
C SER A 89 8.49 2.13 -7.28
N LYS A 90 8.67 1.98 -8.61
CA LYS A 90 8.74 3.14 -9.50
C LYS A 90 7.40 3.85 -9.64
N TYR A 91 6.31 3.08 -9.74
CA TYR A 91 4.96 3.63 -9.77
C TYR A 91 4.68 4.42 -8.48
N HIS A 92 4.93 3.82 -7.31
CA HIS A 92 4.70 4.49 -6.03
C HIS A 92 5.59 5.72 -5.84
N TYR A 93 6.85 5.68 -6.26
CA TYR A 93 7.70 6.87 -6.26
C TYR A 93 7.06 8.05 -7.02
N LEU A 94 6.55 7.80 -8.22
CA LEU A 94 5.87 8.81 -9.02
C LEU A 94 4.57 9.25 -8.38
N HIS A 95 3.77 8.31 -7.87
CA HIS A 95 2.51 8.55 -7.19
C HIS A 95 2.66 9.48 -5.98
N HIS A 96 3.75 9.38 -5.23
CA HIS A 96 4.03 10.26 -4.09
C HIS A 96 4.49 11.67 -4.49
N GLN A 97 4.76 11.94 -5.77
CA GLN A 97 5.12 13.29 -6.21
C GLN A 97 3.90 14.22 -6.26
N PRO A 98 4.04 15.53 -6.00
CA PRO A 98 2.92 16.49 -6.03
C PRO A 98 2.13 16.51 -7.35
N TYR A 99 2.79 16.15 -8.45
CA TYR A 99 2.23 16.08 -9.79
C TYR A 99 1.86 14.66 -10.23
N GLY A 100 2.27 13.64 -9.47
CA GLY A 100 1.87 12.26 -9.71
C GLY A 100 0.51 12.01 -9.08
N ARG A 101 -0.44 11.56 -9.89
CA ARG A 101 -1.72 11.02 -9.41
C ARG A 101 -1.88 9.63 -9.98
#